data_AF-A0A1Q4WSK7-F1
#
_entry.id   AF-A0A1Q4WSK7-F1
#
_cell.length_a   1.000
_cell.length_b   1.000
_cell.length_c   1.000
_cell.angle_alpha   90.00
_cell.angle_beta   90.00
_cell.angle_gamma   90.00
#
_symmetry.space_group_name_H-M   'P 1'
#
loop_
_entity.id
_entity.type
_entity.pdbx_description
1 polymer ?
#
loop_
_entity_poly.entity_id
_entity_poly.type
_entity_poly.pdbx_seq_one_letter_code
_entity_poly.pdbx_strand_id
1 'polypeptide(L)'
;MRPRTGPALAALGALLDRSLEQIAEAAADARTFDRETVRAVADVWDGNTLPLFRAAADPAPRARERRALAVLERMAGFGDRRRAWMVEQAALAGHALEDVLPPAGERGPGRDFAGPVHAPSSDLTAEAAADAAAAYDLASARVRRLAVEGRGSGLVGVLALEVDRAYPTGGAAPTADAWLDVRFEGVGEVVFDSEDAGGARFAAGRNEVVVRLGGRGLVRASAATVWPHDEYWHLSGPGRRARVRVPRLGERTAPDDHPPEGVRLGPAATTAATLLLLAMVGIRTVAAAGEVERIPVQHLCRAFDGAGGDALAAGARPWPWGREAAFRELTQTWVRRGGRVLAPWFASRARRLPEPAGVLARAGAWTCAPEPVREPSAASVTRERARLRLVEHTAARTHSGSVREASLVLHLALPPRSGSADGAPWRMRVLTGADPGRVAFRTEAFRSTGRPALADSGGTGLLTMAGGALTANAGAWSLG
;
A
#
# COMPACT_ATOMS: atom_id res chain seq x y z
N MET A 1 -34.37 4.16 -23.62
CA MET A 1 -33.25 4.49 -24.53
C MET A 1 -31.95 4.37 -23.71
N ARG A 2 -31.23 3.25 -23.80
CA ARG A 2 -29.99 3.02 -23.01
C ARG A 2 -28.82 3.78 -23.66
N PRO A 3 -27.95 4.48 -22.91
CA PRO A 3 -26.76 5.08 -23.48
C PRO A 3 -25.80 3.98 -23.98
N ARG A 4 -25.33 4.12 -25.23
CA ARG A 4 -24.30 3.27 -25.87
C ARG A 4 -22.89 3.70 -25.40
N THR A 5 -22.58 3.55 -24.13
CA THR A 5 -21.17 3.34 -23.72
C THR A 5 -20.79 1.94 -24.19
N GLY A 6 -19.64 1.80 -24.85
CA GLY A 6 -19.12 0.48 -25.18
C GLY A 6 -18.66 -0.26 -23.91
N PRO A 7 -18.36 -1.55 -24.03
CA PRO A 7 -18.10 -2.40 -22.87
C PRO A 7 -16.84 -1.97 -22.10
N ALA A 8 -15.83 -1.39 -22.75
CA ALA A 8 -14.54 -1.09 -22.12
C ALA A 8 -14.61 0.17 -21.25
N LEU A 9 -15.21 1.25 -21.75
CA LEU A 9 -15.34 2.48 -20.95
C LEU A 9 -16.24 2.26 -19.72
N ALA A 10 -17.33 1.52 -19.89
CA ALA A 10 -18.22 1.17 -18.80
C ALA A 10 -17.51 0.29 -17.76
N ALA A 11 -16.78 -0.75 -18.19
CA ALA A 11 -16.01 -1.61 -17.29
C ALA A 11 -14.93 -0.84 -16.52
N LEU A 12 -14.24 0.10 -17.18
CA LEU A 12 -13.23 0.93 -16.52
C LEU A 12 -13.84 1.84 -15.44
N GLY A 13 -15.01 2.45 -15.71
CA GLY A 13 -15.76 3.22 -14.72
C GLY A 13 -16.22 2.34 -13.55
N ALA A 14 -16.80 1.18 -13.84
CA ALA A 14 -17.26 0.23 -12.83
C ALA A 14 -16.13 -0.28 -11.94
N LEU A 15 -14.94 -0.53 -12.49
CA LEU A 15 -13.76 -0.90 -11.72
C LEU A 15 -13.36 0.17 -10.70
N LEU A 16 -13.53 1.47 -11.02
CA LEU A 16 -13.24 2.56 -10.08
C LEU A 16 -14.22 2.52 -8.90
N ASP A 17 -15.51 2.36 -9.19
CA ASP A 17 -16.56 2.30 -8.18
C ASP A 17 -16.34 1.08 -7.26
N ARG A 18 -16.11 -0.10 -7.84
CA ARG A 18 -15.76 -1.32 -7.09
C ARG A 18 -14.49 -1.18 -6.26
N SER A 19 -13.50 -0.43 -6.76
CA SER A 19 -12.27 -0.16 -6.02
C SER A 19 -12.54 0.66 -4.75
N LEU A 20 -13.35 1.71 -4.86
CA LEU A 20 -13.72 2.56 -3.72
C LEU A 20 -14.56 1.79 -2.69
N GLU A 21 -15.49 0.96 -3.14
CA GLU A 21 -16.28 0.05 -2.30
C GLU A 21 -15.38 -0.94 -1.56
N GLN A 22 -14.49 -1.65 -2.27
CA GLN A 22 -13.57 -2.61 -1.67
C GLN A 22 -12.61 -1.95 -0.67
N ILE A 23 -12.11 -0.75 -0.96
CA ILE A 23 -11.29 0.03 -0.02
C ILE A 23 -12.13 0.37 1.23
N ALA A 24 -13.38 0.79 1.06
CA ALA A 24 -14.25 1.13 2.18
C ALA A 24 -14.53 -0.08 3.07
N GLU A 25 -14.80 -1.24 2.47
CA GLU A 25 -15.00 -2.51 3.17
C GLU A 25 -13.74 -2.93 3.94
N ALA A 26 -12.57 -2.90 3.28
CA ALA A 26 -11.29 -3.21 3.89
C ALA A 26 -10.92 -2.24 5.03
N ALA A 27 -11.46 -1.02 5.01
CA ALA A 27 -11.24 0.00 6.02
C ALA A 27 -12.33 0.07 7.10
N ALA A 28 -13.42 -0.72 6.99
CA ALA A 28 -14.68 -0.51 7.73
C ALA A 28 -14.54 -0.63 9.26
N ASP A 29 -13.72 -1.56 9.75
CA ASP A 29 -13.53 -1.83 11.18
C ASP A 29 -12.04 -2.07 11.48
N ALA A 30 -11.50 -1.40 12.50
CA ALA A 30 -10.08 -1.50 12.84
C ALA A 30 -9.62 -2.93 13.19
N ARG A 31 -10.53 -3.81 13.65
CA ARG A 31 -10.19 -5.21 13.97
C ARG A 31 -9.92 -6.05 12.72
N THR A 32 -10.48 -5.67 11.57
CA THR A 32 -10.34 -6.38 10.30
C THR A 32 -9.66 -5.53 9.24
N PHE A 33 -9.18 -4.35 9.59
CA PHE A 33 -8.50 -3.42 8.69
C PHE A 33 -7.44 -4.13 7.86
N ASP A 34 -7.61 -4.14 6.54
CA ASP A 34 -6.69 -4.77 5.60
C ASP A 34 -5.95 -3.70 4.81
N ARG A 35 -4.86 -3.21 5.41
CA ARG A 35 -4.02 -2.14 4.88
C ARG A 35 -3.44 -2.46 3.51
N GLU A 36 -3.16 -3.73 3.26
CA GLU A 36 -2.58 -4.19 2.00
C GLU A 36 -3.62 -4.21 0.89
N THR A 37 -4.85 -4.65 1.17
CA THR A 37 -5.97 -4.51 0.23
C THR A 37 -6.20 -3.04 -0.10
N VAL A 38 -6.28 -2.17 0.91
CA VAL A 38 -6.44 -0.72 0.71
C VAL A 38 -5.34 -0.15 -0.18
N ARG A 39 -4.07 -0.45 0.11
CA ARG A 39 -2.91 -0.03 -0.69
C ARG A 39 -3.01 -0.56 -2.12
N ALA A 40 -3.17 -1.88 -2.29
CA ALA A 40 -3.06 -2.53 -3.59
C ALA A 40 -4.17 -2.07 -4.56
N VAL A 41 -5.39 -1.87 -4.04
CA VAL A 41 -6.52 -1.38 -4.83
C VAL A 41 -6.34 0.10 -5.16
N ALA A 42 -5.91 0.94 -4.22
CA ALA A 42 -5.65 2.36 -4.50
C ALA A 42 -4.47 2.56 -5.47
N ASP A 43 -3.43 1.73 -5.39
CA ASP A 43 -2.26 1.74 -6.28
C ASP A 43 -2.61 1.47 -7.74
N VAL A 44 -3.65 0.69 -8.01
CA VAL A 44 -4.16 0.49 -9.37
C VAL A 44 -4.57 1.81 -10.00
N TRP A 45 -5.04 2.78 -9.23
CA TRP A 45 -5.49 4.09 -9.73
C TRP A 45 -4.38 5.14 -9.78
N ASP A 46 -3.21 4.84 -9.20
CA ASP A 46 -2.00 5.64 -9.39
C ASP A 46 -1.55 5.54 -10.85
N GLY A 47 -1.43 6.69 -11.50
CA GLY A 47 -1.20 6.77 -12.96
C GLY A 47 -2.39 6.41 -13.86
N ASN A 48 -3.44 5.72 -13.39
CA ASN A 48 -4.63 5.34 -14.20
C ASN A 48 -5.84 6.29 -14.06
N THR A 49 -5.88 7.10 -13.01
CA THR A 49 -6.97 8.08 -12.80
C THR A 49 -7.07 9.11 -13.94
N LEU A 50 -5.96 9.77 -14.30
CA LEU A 50 -5.97 10.76 -15.39
C LEU A 50 -6.37 10.14 -16.76
N PRO A 51 -5.82 8.98 -17.16
CA PRO A 51 -6.27 8.28 -18.36
C PRO A 51 -7.77 7.93 -18.39
N LEU A 52 -8.38 7.52 -17.27
CA LEU A 52 -9.84 7.32 -17.19
C LEU A 52 -10.60 8.59 -17.60
N PHE A 53 -10.25 9.74 -17.03
CA PHE A 53 -10.93 11.00 -17.34
C PHE A 53 -10.72 11.43 -18.80
N ARG A 54 -9.52 11.19 -19.35
CA ARG A 54 -9.24 11.42 -20.78
C ARG A 54 -10.10 10.53 -21.67
N ALA A 55 -10.27 9.25 -21.32
CA ALA A 55 -11.16 8.35 -22.03
C ALA A 55 -12.62 8.79 -21.93
N ALA A 56 -13.09 9.17 -20.74
CA ALA A 56 -14.46 9.63 -20.51
C ALA A 56 -14.79 10.94 -21.27
N ALA A 57 -13.85 11.88 -21.29
CA ALA A 57 -14.03 13.22 -21.86
C ALA A 57 -13.78 13.32 -23.37
N ASP A 58 -13.32 12.25 -24.03
CA ASP A 58 -13.07 12.26 -25.47
C ASP A 58 -14.38 12.49 -26.24
N PRO A 59 -14.47 13.49 -27.14
CA PRO A 59 -15.71 13.77 -27.85
C PRO A 59 -16.15 12.59 -28.73
N ALA A 60 -15.22 11.79 -29.26
CA ALA A 60 -15.52 10.72 -30.21
C ALA A 60 -15.79 9.39 -29.49
N PRO A 61 -16.99 8.79 -29.62
CA PRO A 61 -17.34 7.54 -28.91
C PRO A 61 -16.36 6.38 -29.15
N ARG A 62 -15.92 6.19 -30.40
CA ARG A 62 -14.92 5.15 -30.75
C ARG A 62 -13.56 5.40 -30.07
N ALA A 63 -13.17 6.66 -29.91
CA ALA A 63 -11.91 6.99 -29.24
C ALA A 63 -12.01 6.77 -27.73
N ARG A 64 -13.17 7.03 -27.10
CA ARG A 64 -13.40 6.69 -25.69
C ARG A 64 -13.15 5.21 -25.43
N GLU A 65 -13.75 4.33 -26.24
CA GLU A 65 -13.59 2.88 -26.08
C GLU A 65 -12.16 2.42 -26.28
N ARG A 66 -11.48 2.87 -27.34
CA ARG A 66 -10.06 2.51 -27.58
C ARG A 66 -9.16 2.98 -26.43
N ARG A 67 -9.38 4.20 -25.92
CA ARG A 67 -8.59 4.73 -24.79
C ARG A 67 -8.89 3.95 -23.51
N ALA A 68 -10.15 3.62 -23.24
CA ALA A 68 -10.51 2.82 -22.08
C ALA A 68 -9.88 1.42 -22.15
N LEU A 69 -9.93 0.77 -23.32
CA LEU A 69 -9.29 -0.51 -23.54
C LEU A 69 -7.77 -0.44 -23.31
N ALA A 70 -7.08 0.55 -23.87
CA ALA A 70 -5.64 0.75 -23.64
C ALA A 70 -5.31 0.94 -22.15
N VAL A 71 -6.17 1.62 -21.38
CA VAL A 71 -6.01 1.76 -19.93
C VAL A 71 -6.18 0.42 -19.22
N LEU A 72 -7.21 -0.34 -19.58
CA LEU A 72 -7.47 -1.68 -19.04
C LEU A 72 -6.32 -2.66 -19.32
N GLU A 73 -5.82 -2.70 -20.56
CA GLU A 73 -4.67 -3.51 -20.97
C GLU A 73 -3.43 -3.15 -20.16
N ARG A 74 -3.14 -1.84 -20.02
CA ARG A 74 -2.02 -1.36 -19.20
C ARG A 74 -2.17 -1.76 -17.73
N MET A 75 -3.36 -1.62 -17.16
CA MET A 75 -3.63 -2.04 -15.78
C MET A 75 -3.40 -3.55 -15.60
N ALA A 76 -3.84 -4.38 -16.54
CA ALA A 76 -3.64 -5.83 -16.51
C ALA A 76 -2.17 -6.24 -16.66
N GLY A 77 -1.37 -5.44 -17.38
CA GLY A 77 0.05 -5.68 -17.63
C GLY A 77 0.96 -5.69 -16.39
N PHE A 78 0.50 -5.18 -15.23
CA PHE A 78 1.30 -5.18 -13.98
C PHE A 78 1.32 -6.54 -13.22
N GLY A 79 0.79 -7.59 -13.84
CA GLY A 79 0.97 -8.99 -13.42
C GLY A 79 -0.33 -9.70 -13.03
N ASP A 80 -0.24 -11.03 -12.92
CA ASP A 80 -1.41 -11.93 -12.84
C ASP A 80 -2.37 -11.58 -11.72
N ARG A 81 -1.86 -11.27 -10.53
CA ARG A 81 -2.70 -10.90 -9.39
C ARG A 81 -3.57 -9.67 -9.67
N ARG A 82 -3.05 -8.67 -10.39
CA ARG A 82 -3.82 -7.46 -10.74
C ARG A 82 -4.83 -7.77 -11.83
N ARG A 83 -4.44 -8.53 -12.87
CA ARG A 83 -5.37 -8.98 -13.92
C ARG A 83 -6.52 -9.80 -13.35
N ALA A 84 -6.24 -10.79 -12.51
CA ALA A 84 -7.25 -11.63 -11.87
C ALA A 84 -8.22 -10.80 -11.02
N TRP A 85 -7.71 -9.86 -10.22
CA TRP A 85 -8.53 -8.92 -9.47
C TRP A 85 -9.42 -8.06 -10.38
N MET A 86 -8.90 -7.55 -11.50
CA MET A 86 -9.70 -6.76 -12.45
C MET A 86 -10.84 -7.58 -13.05
N VAL A 87 -10.57 -8.83 -13.45
CA VAL A 87 -11.59 -9.73 -14.01
C VAL A 87 -12.68 -9.99 -12.98
N GLU A 88 -12.30 -10.34 -11.76
CA GLU A 88 -13.24 -10.59 -10.66
C GLU A 88 -14.11 -9.37 -10.36
N GLN A 89 -13.50 -8.19 -10.16
CA GLN A 89 -14.25 -6.99 -9.80
C GLN A 89 -15.12 -6.48 -10.94
N ALA A 90 -14.67 -6.62 -12.20
CA ALA A 90 -15.50 -6.27 -13.35
C ALA A 90 -16.70 -7.23 -13.50
N ALA A 91 -16.49 -8.54 -13.27
CA ALA A 91 -17.56 -9.52 -13.33
C ALA A 91 -18.66 -9.25 -12.27
N LEU A 92 -18.27 -8.84 -11.05
CA LEU A 92 -19.22 -8.40 -10.01
C LEU A 92 -20.08 -7.20 -10.45
N ALA A 93 -19.55 -6.35 -11.33
CA ALA A 93 -20.28 -5.24 -11.92
C ALA A 93 -20.98 -5.60 -13.26
N GLY A 94 -20.98 -6.87 -13.67
CA GLY A 94 -21.63 -7.35 -14.89
C GLY A 94 -20.82 -7.17 -16.18
N HIS A 95 -19.50 -7.01 -16.08
CA HIS A 95 -18.59 -6.83 -17.22
C HIS A 95 -17.62 -8.02 -17.37
N ALA A 96 -17.57 -8.61 -18.57
CA ALA A 96 -16.63 -9.70 -18.89
C ALA A 96 -15.31 -9.12 -19.44
N LEU A 97 -14.25 -9.12 -18.64
CA LEU A 97 -12.91 -8.66 -19.04
C LEU A 97 -11.95 -9.78 -19.42
N GLU A 98 -12.24 -11.04 -19.08
CA GLU A 98 -11.33 -12.17 -19.29
C GLU A 98 -10.92 -12.31 -20.77
N ASP A 99 -11.89 -12.23 -21.69
CA ASP A 99 -11.68 -12.38 -23.14
C ASP A 99 -11.11 -11.11 -23.81
N VAL A 100 -11.07 -9.99 -23.07
CA VAL A 100 -10.67 -8.68 -23.59
C VAL A 100 -9.25 -8.34 -23.19
N LEU A 101 -8.84 -8.72 -21.98
CA LEU A 101 -7.53 -8.40 -21.44
C LEU A 101 -6.47 -9.39 -21.94
N PRO A 102 -5.29 -8.91 -22.38
CA PRO A 102 -4.17 -9.80 -22.67
C PRO A 102 -3.78 -10.60 -21.42
N PRO A 103 -3.11 -11.76 -21.58
CA PRO A 103 -2.50 -12.43 -20.44
C PRO A 103 -1.54 -11.46 -19.74
N ALA A 104 -1.39 -11.60 -18.42
CA ALA A 104 -0.47 -10.73 -17.72
C ALA A 104 0.97 -11.05 -18.16
N GLY A 105 1.83 -10.03 -18.21
CA GLY A 105 3.23 -10.23 -18.54
C GLY A 105 3.92 -11.13 -17.51
N GLU A 106 4.76 -12.06 -17.98
CA GLU A 106 5.56 -12.92 -17.10
C GLU A 106 6.42 -12.07 -16.16
N ARG A 107 6.35 -12.36 -14.85
CA ARG A 107 7.27 -11.80 -13.85
C ARG A 107 8.62 -12.51 -13.92
N GLY A 108 9.36 -12.25 -14.99
CA GLY A 108 10.71 -12.76 -15.18
C GLY A 108 11.78 -11.76 -14.71
N PRO A 109 13.03 -12.22 -14.55
CA PRO A 109 14.17 -11.32 -14.45
C PRO A 109 14.17 -10.36 -15.65
N GLY A 110 14.23 -9.06 -15.37
CA GLY A 110 14.19 -8.00 -16.38
C GLY A 110 15.51 -7.25 -16.46
N ARG A 111 15.78 -6.62 -17.60
CA ARG A 111 16.81 -5.57 -17.70
C ARG A 111 16.15 -4.23 -17.48
N ASP A 112 16.78 -3.37 -16.69
CA ASP A 112 16.43 -1.95 -16.68
C ASP A 112 17.05 -1.24 -17.90
N PHE A 113 16.82 0.07 -18.00
CA PHE A 113 17.42 0.90 -19.04
C PHE A 113 18.96 0.97 -18.98
N ALA A 114 19.56 0.65 -17.83
CA ALA A 114 21.01 0.60 -17.67
C ALA A 114 21.61 -0.71 -18.23
N GLY A 115 20.79 -1.76 -18.39
CA GLY A 115 21.17 -3.03 -19.02
C GLY A 115 21.49 -4.21 -18.08
N PRO A 116 21.84 -4.05 -16.79
CA PRO A 116 21.93 -5.16 -15.83
C PRO A 116 20.60 -5.91 -15.67
N VAL A 117 20.70 -7.20 -15.35
CA VAL A 117 19.53 -8.02 -15.02
C VAL A 117 19.25 -7.89 -13.53
N HIS A 118 18.02 -7.51 -13.18
CA HIS A 118 17.58 -7.41 -11.79
C HIS A 118 17.02 -8.72 -11.28
N ALA A 119 17.15 -8.93 -9.96
CA ALA A 119 16.55 -10.07 -9.30
C ALA A 119 15.02 -10.00 -9.43
N PRO A 120 14.36 -11.06 -9.91
CA PRO A 120 12.92 -11.11 -9.86
C PRO A 120 12.47 -11.33 -8.41
N SER A 121 11.23 -10.97 -8.12
CA SER A 121 10.54 -11.51 -6.96
C SER A 121 10.30 -13.00 -7.19
N SER A 122 10.64 -13.86 -6.23
CA SER A 122 10.39 -15.30 -6.34
C SER A 122 9.74 -15.85 -5.08
N ASP A 123 8.91 -16.86 -5.23
CA ASP A 123 8.43 -17.61 -4.09
C ASP A 123 9.61 -18.29 -3.38
N LEU A 124 9.60 -18.25 -2.05
CA LEU A 124 10.66 -18.81 -1.23
C LEU A 124 10.49 -20.34 -1.16
N THR A 125 10.95 -21.01 -2.22
CA THR A 125 11.07 -22.47 -2.32
C THR A 125 12.39 -22.95 -1.70
N ALA A 126 12.58 -24.27 -1.61
CA ALA A 126 13.86 -24.83 -1.15
C ALA A 126 15.02 -24.43 -2.05
N GLU A 127 14.79 -24.34 -3.36
CA GLU A 127 15.77 -23.85 -4.34
C GLU A 127 16.06 -22.36 -4.14
N ALA A 128 15.03 -21.52 -4.00
CA ALA A 128 15.22 -20.08 -3.76
C ALA A 128 15.95 -19.80 -2.44
N ALA A 129 15.68 -20.59 -1.39
CA ALA A 129 16.39 -20.52 -0.12
C ALA A 129 17.88 -20.90 -0.26
N ALA A 130 18.18 -21.95 -1.03
CA ALA A 130 19.55 -22.35 -1.31
C ALA A 130 20.29 -21.31 -2.17
N ASP A 131 19.62 -20.76 -3.19
CA ASP A 131 20.15 -19.68 -4.03
C ASP A 131 20.46 -18.42 -3.21
N ALA A 132 19.58 -18.03 -2.28
CA ALA A 132 19.82 -16.91 -1.38
C ALA A 132 21.01 -17.17 -0.45
N ALA A 133 21.10 -18.37 0.15
CA ALA A 133 22.23 -18.75 1.02
C ALA A 133 23.57 -18.86 0.27
N ALA A 134 23.54 -19.16 -1.03
CA ALA A 134 24.74 -19.17 -1.87
C ALA A 134 25.15 -17.77 -2.34
N ALA A 135 24.19 -16.84 -2.47
CA ALA A 135 24.44 -15.47 -2.92
C ALA A 135 24.80 -14.51 -1.77
N TYR A 136 24.31 -14.79 -0.56
CA TYR A 136 24.40 -13.88 0.58
C TYR A 136 24.84 -14.60 1.86
N ASP A 137 25.62 -13.91 2.71
CA ASP A 137 25.91 -14.40 4.07
C ASP A 137 24.72 -14.16 4.99
N LEU A 138 23.78 -15.12 4.97
CA LEU A 138 22.60 -15.08 5.83
C LEU A 138 22.97 -15.26 7.32
N ALA A 139 24.10 -15.86 7.66
CA ALA A 139 24.48 -16.08 9.05
C ALA A 139 24.88 -14.77 9.75
N SER A 140 25.42 -13.81 9.01
CA SER A 140 25.76 -12.47 9.50
C SER A 140 24.67 -11.42 9.26
N ALA A 141 23.57 -11.80 8.59
CA ALA A 141 22.48 -10.91 8.24
C ALA A 141 21.89 -10.19 9.46
N ARG A 142 21.33 -8.99 9.29
CA ARG A 142 20.70 -8.23 10.37
C ARG A 142 19.28 -7.85 10.01
N VAL A 143 18.36 -7.96 10.96
CA VAL A 143 16.99 -7.47 10.77
C VAL A 143 17.02 -5.95 10.69
N ARG A 144 16.74 -5.43 9.50
CA ARG A 144 16.58 -3.99 9.23
C ARG A 144 15.16 -3.54 9.51
N ARG A 145 14.18 -4.40 9.23
CA ARG A 145 12.76 -4.15 9.48
C ARG A 145 12.03 -5.46 9.69
N LEU A 146 11.15 -5.52 10.69
CA LEU A 146 10.16 -6.58 10.81
C LEU A 146 8.80 -5.95 11.09
N ALA A 147 7.85 -6.23 10.22
CA ALA A 147 6.45 -5.85 10.39
C ALA A 147 5.59 -7.11 10.41
N VAL A 148 4.74 -7.26 11.41
CA VAL A 148 3.70 -8.30 11.46
C VAL A 148 2.37 -7.64 11.68
N GLU A 149 1.39 -8.01 10.86
CA GLU A 149 0.08 -7.39 10.80
C GLU A 149 -1.02 -8.43 10.78
N GLY A 150 -2.11 -8.17 11.50
CA GLY A 150 -3.33 -8.94 11.40
C GLY A 150 -4.09 -8.59 10.13
N ARG A 151 -4.53 -9.61 9.40
CA ARG A 151 -5.32 -9.50 8.17
C ARG A 151 -6.50 -10.46 8.26
N GLY A 152 -7.71 -9.91 8.39
CA GLY A 152 -8.88 -10.72 8.75
C GLY A 152 -8.64 -11.51 10.05
N SER A 153 -8.78 -12.84 9.98
CA SER A 153 -8.48 -13.77 11.08
C SER A 153 -7.03 -14.24 11.15
N GLY A 154 -6.22 -13.99 10.12
CA GLY A 154 -4.82 -14.43 10.01
C GLY A 154 -3.80 -13.32 10.28
N LEU A 155 -2.52 -13.66 10.14
CA LEU A 155 -1.40 -12.72 10.17
C LEU A 155 -0.68 -12.71 8.81
N VAL A 156 -0.07 -11.58 8.47
CA VAL A 156 0.88 -11.41 7.37
C VAL A 156 2.13 -10.73 7.91
N GLY A 157 3.24 -10.82 7.19
CA GLY A 157 4.49 -10.23 7.65
C GLY A 157 5.37 -9.70 6.53
N VAL A 158 6.24 -8.77 6.87
CA VAL A 158 7.33 -8.29 6.02
C VAL A 158 8.60 -8.24 6.85
N LEU A 159 9.66 -8.88 6.36
CA LEU A 159 10.99 -8.87 6.94
C LEU A 159 11.96 -8.28 5.93
N ALA A 160 12.74 -7.28 6.32
CA ALA A 160 13.88 -6.80 5.55
C ALA A 160 15.16 -7.20 6.29
N LEU A 161 16.05 -7.91 5.59
CA LEU A 161 17.35 -8.33 6.10
C LEU A 161 18.45 -7.57 5.39
N GLU A 162 19.28 -6.84 6.11
CA GLU A 162 20.58 -6.39 5.62
C GLU A 162 21.50 -7.61 5.51
N VAL A 163 22.16 -7.79 4.36
CA VAL A 163 22.97 -8.97 4.06
C VAL A 163 24.28 -8.59 3.37
N ASP A 164 25.32 -9.36 3.66
CA ASP A 164 26.58 -9.27 2.91
C ASP A 164 26.54 -10.19 1.69
N ARG A 165 27.20 -9.77 0.61
CA ARG A 165 27.31 -10.56 -0.63
C ARG A 165 28.38 -11.64 -0.44
N ALA A 166 28.07 -12.86 -0.86
CA ALA A 166 29.03 -13.97 -0.90
C ALA A 166 29.83 -14.05 -2.22
N TYR A 167 29.71 -13.04 -3.09
CA TYR A 167 30.34 -13.00 -4.41
C TYR A 167 31.07 -11.67 -4.66
N PRO A 168 32.12 -11.67 -5.51
CA PRO A 168 32.94 -10.48 -5.74
C PRO A 168 32.22 -9.43 -6.60
N THR A 169 32.37 -8.16 -6.23
CA THR A 169 31.83 -6.98 -6.94
C THR A 169 32.91 -6.10 -7.58
N GLY A 170 34.18 -6.52 -7.56
CA GLY A 170 35.27 -5.85 -8.27
C GLY A 170 35.83 -4.58 -7.61
N GLY A 171 35.65 -4.40 -6.30
CA GLY A 171 36.32 -3.36 -5.51
C GLY A 171 35.81 -1.91 -5.68
N ALA A 172 34.88 -1.67 -6.61
CA ALA A 172 34.26 -0.37 -6.85
C ALA A 172 32.90 -0.17 -6.14
N ALA A 173 32.34 -1.24 -5.56
CA ALA A 173 31.08 -1.14 -4.85
C ALA A 173 31.34 -0.65 -3.41
N PRO A 174 30.62 0.37 -2.92
CA PRO A 174 30.48 0.56 -1.49
C PRO A 174 30.09 -0.78 -0.85
N THR A 175 30.60 -1.07 0.35
CA THR A 175 30.17 -2.24 1.14
C THR A 175 28.66 -2.23 1.43
N ALA A 176 27.99 -1.08 1.29
CA ALA A 176 26.54 -0.90 1.43
C ALA A 176 25.85 -1.09 0.05
N ASP A 177 24.68 -1.68 -0.17
CA ASP A 177 23.51 -1.96 0.66
C ASP A 177 22.72 -3.14 0.04
N ALA A 178 23.19 -4.39 0.12
CA ALA A 178 22.32 -5.50 -0.28
C ALA A 178 21.32 -5.77 0.84
N TRP A 179 20.04 -5.89 0.49
CA TRP A 179 19.05 -6.41 1.44
C TRP A 179 18.05 -7.34 0.77
N LEU A 180 17.47 -8.23 1.58
CA LEU A 180 16.40 -9.13 1.16
C LEU A 180 15.11 -8.68 1.82
N ASP A 181 14.12 -8.30 1.01
CA ASP A 181 12.75 -8.15 1.50
C ASP A 181 12.06 -9.51 1.36
N VAL A 182 11.44 -10.00 2.43
CA VAL A 182 10.69 -11.24 2.50
C VAL A 182 9.28 -10.92 2.97
N ARG A 183 8.28 -11.26 2.16
CA ARG A 183 6.87 -11.08 2.51
C ARG A 183 6.27 -12.43 2.82
N PHE A 184 5.57 -12.51 3.93
CA PHE A 184 4.90 -13.70 4.42
C PHE A 184 3.38 -13.57 4.26
N GLU A 185 2.76 -14.62 3.75
CA GLU A 185 1.30 -14.77 3.73
C GLU A 185 0.91 -15.94 4.64
N GLY A 186 -0.16 -15.76 5.44
CA GLY A 186 -0.63 -16.79 6.36
C GLY A 186 0.37 -17.11 7.48
N VAL A 187 0.89 -16.10 8.16
CA VAL A 187 1.78 -16.26 9.31
C VAL A 187 1.02 -16.96 10.44
N GLY A 188 1.43 -18.18 10.77
CA GLY A 188 0.84 -19.00 11.83
C GLY A 188 1.53 -18.81 13.17
N GLU A 189 2.83 -18.52 13.14
CA GLU A 189 3.66 -18.29 14.33
C GLU A 189 4.72 -17.22 14.06
N VAL A 190 4.90 -16.32 15.03
CA VAL A 190 6.01 -15.39 15.10
C VAL A 190 6.56 -15.33 16.52
N VAL A 191 7.89 -15.28 16.62
CA VAL A 191 8.67 -14.95 17.81
C VAL A 191 9.78 -14.01 17.38
N PHE A 192 9.86 -12.83 17.99
CA PHE A 192 10.89 -11.85 17.69
C PHE A 192 11.39 -11.18 18.97
N ASP A 193 12.69 -10.93 19.02
CA ASP A 193 13.38 -10.13 20.03
C ASP A 193 14.46 -9.32 19.31
N SER A 194 14.41 -8.00 19.39
CA SER A 194 15.36 -7.13 18.69
C SER A 194 16.80 -7.27 19.21
N GLU A 195 17.00 -7.80 20.42
CA GLU A 195 18.34 -8.13 20.95
C GLU A 195 18.94 -9.40 20.32
N ASP A 196 18.12 -10.22 19.65
CA ASP A 196 18.50 -11.46 18.98
C ASP A 196 18.23 -11.37 17.46
N ALA A 197 18.40 -10.17 16.90
CA ALA A 197 18.06 -9.82 15.52
C ALA A 197 19.19 -10.10 14.50
N GLY A 198 20.26 -10.79 14.91
CA GLY A 198 21.42 -11.11 14.08
C GLY A 198 21.40 -12.56 13.59
N GLY A 199 21.66 -12.77 12.31
CA GLY A 199 21.61 -14.04 11.61
C GLY A 199 20.22 -14.44 11.16
N ALA A 200 20.15 -15.07 9.98
CA ALA A 200 18.93 -15.57 9.37
C ALA A 200 19.16 -16.95 8.75
N ARG A 201 18.12 -17.80 8.76
CA ARG A 201 18.10 -19.06 8.01
C ARG A 201 16.74 -19.27 7.38
N PHE A 202 16.73 -19.55 6.09
CA PHE A 202 15.52 -19.85 5.33
C PHE A 202 15.36 -21.37 5.19
N ALA A 203 14.14 -21.84 5.43
CA ALA A 203 13.74 -23.21 5.16
C ALA A 203 12.34 -23.19 4.54
N ALA A 204 12.17 -23.91 3.44
CA ALA A 204 10.90 -24.01 2.75
C ALA A 204 10.53 -25.48 2.55
N GLY A 205 9.36 -25.85 3.05
CA GLY A 205 8.72 -27.15 2.84
C GLY A 205 7.60 -27.05 1.79
N ARG A 206 6.83 -28.13 1.66
CA ARG A 206 5.75 -28.21 0.65
C ARG A 206 4.62 -27.22 0.87
N ASN A 207 4.27 -26.94 2.13
CA ASN A 207 3.12 -26.10 2.52
C ASN A 207 3.47 -25.08 3.61
N GLU A 208 4.77 -24.86 3.84
CA GLU A 208 5.24 -24.08 4.98
C GLU A 208 6.58 -23.44 4.64
N VAL A 209 6.74 -22.19 5.05
CA VAL A 209 7.99 -21.46 5.02
C VAL A 209 8.36 -21.09 6.46
N VAL A 210 9.60 -21.35 6.82
CA VAL A 210 10.18 -21.04 8.12
C VAL A 210 11.41 -20.17 7.93
N VAL A 211 11.39 -18.99 8.52
CA VAL A 211 12.55 -18.10 8.62
C VAL A 211 12.94 -17.99 10.09
N ARG A 212 14.14 -18.46 10.44
CA ARG A 212 14.72 -18.27 11.78
C ARG A 212 15.56 -17.01 11.81
N LEU A 213 15.50 -16.28 12.92
CA LEU A 213 16.22 -15.03 13.18
C LEU A 213 16.99 -15.20 14.50
N GLY A 214 18.31 -15.02 14.49
CA GLY A 214 19.13 -15.25 15.66
C GLY A 214 19.00 -16.65 16.25
N GLY A 215 19.15 -16.73 17.57
CA GLY A 215 19.06 -17.99 18.32
C GLY A 215 17.64 -18.44 18.61
N ARG A 216 16.69 -17.50 18.75
CA ARG A 216 15.33 -17.75 19.26
C ARG A 216 14.20 -17.24 18.36
N GLY A 217 14.49 -16.33 17.44
CA GLY A 217 13.50 -15.73 16.55
C GLY A 217 13.01 -16.69 15.47
N LEU A 218 11.73 -16.56 15.11
CA LEU A 218 11.04 -17.44 14.19
C LEU A 218 9.88 -16.70 13.50
N VAL A 219 9.74 -16.89 12.19
CA VAL A 219 8.52 -16.61 11.44
C VAL A 219 8.13 -17.86 10.66
N ARG A 220 6.94 -18.40 10.94
CA ARG A 220 6.35 -19.53 10.24
C ARG A 220 5.12 -19.07 9.47
N ALA A 221 5.08 -19.34 8.17
CA ALA A 221 4.03 -18.90 7.27
C ALA A 221 3.64 -20.01 6.27
N SER A 222 2.45 -19.91 5.67
CA SER A 222 2.04 -20.84 4.60
C SER A 222 2.79 -20.60 3.29
N ALA A 223 3.19 -19.35 3.03
CA ALA A 223 3.97 -18.97 1.87
C ALA A 223 4.83 -17.74 2.19
N ALA A 224 5.93 -17.60 1.46
CA ALA A 224 6.68 -16.36 1.42
C ALA A 224 7.22 -16.08 0.02
N THR A 225 7.42 -14.81 -0.28
CA THR A 225 8.10 -14.35 -1.50
C THR A 225 9.31 -13.54 -1.06
N VAL A 226 10.42 -13.66 -1.79
CA VAL A 226 11.67 -12.94 -1.55
C VAL A 226 11.98 -11.97 -2.70
N TRP A 227 12.45 -10.78 -2.34
CA TRP A 227 12.89 -9.73 -3.25
C TRP A 227 14.31 -9.31 -2.86
N PRO A 228 15.33 -9.75 -3.64
CA PRO A 228 16.67 -9.23 -3.47
C PRO A 228 16.76 -7.80 -4.00
N HIS A 229 17.10 -6.86 -3.12
CA HIS A 229 17.43 -5.48 -3.46
C HIS A 229 18.94 -5.36 -3.55
N ASP A 230 19.45 -5.66 -4.75
CA ASP A 230 20.89 -5.67 -5.00
C ASP A 230 21.20 -5.37 -6.47
N GLU A 231 21.76 -4.18 -6.70
CA GLU A 231 22.17 -3.71 -8.04
C GLU A 231 23.24 -4.62 -8.69
N TYR A 232 24.00 -5.34 -7.86
CA TYR A 232 25.03 -6.27 -8.28
C TYR A 232 24.54 -7.72 -8.34
N TRP A 233 23.24 -7.99 -8.15
CA TRP A 233 22.68 -9.35 -8.19
C TRP A 233 23.03 -10.10 -9.47
N HIS A 234 23.14 -9.40 -10.61
CA HIS A 234 23.54 -9.97 -11.89
C HIS A 234 24.94 -10.63 -11.88
N LEU A 235 25.79 -10.30 -10.91
CA LEU A 235 27.10 -10.93 -10.68
C LEU A 235 27.02 -12.19 -9.83
N SER A 236 25.89 -12.45 -9.16
CA SER A 236 25.67 -13.68 -8.39
C SER A 236 25.54 -14.93 -9.29
N GLY A 237 25.64 -16.13 -8.70
CA GLY A 237 25.37 -17.38 -9.42
C GLY A 237 23.99 -17.39 -10.12
N PRO A 238 22.89 -17.15 -9.38
CA PRO A 238 21.55 -17.03 -9.96
C PRO A 238 21.44 -15.91 -11.01
N GLY A 239 22.03 -14.75 -10.76
CA GLY A 239 22.02 -13.62 -11.70
C GLY A 239 22.71 -13.93 -13.02
N ARG A 240 23.84 -14.64 -12.98
CA ARG A 240 24.52 -15.10 -14.20
C ARG A 240 23.68 -16.11 -14.99
N ARG A 241 22.98 -17.03 -14.31
CA ARG A 241 22.04 -17.97 -14.97
C ARG A 241 20.87 -17.22 -15.62
N ALA A 242 20.30 -16.24 -14.93
CA ALA A 242 19.22 -15.40 -15.46
C ALA A 242 19.68 -14.58 -16.67
N ARG A 243 20.90 -14.01 -16.64
CA ARG A 243 21.47 -13.21 -17.73
C ARG A 243 21.53 -13.93 -19.07
N VAL A 244 21.72 -15.26 -19.06
CA VAL A 244 21.74 -16.09 -20.27
C VAL A 244 20.34 -16.21 -20.90
N ARG A 245 19.28 -16.11 -20.09
CA ARG A 245 17.88 -16.32 -20.52
C ARG A 245 17.16 -15.02 -20.88
N VAL A 246 17.62 -13.87 -20.37
CA VAL A 246 16.95 -12.57 -20.57
C VAL A 246 17.52 -11.85 -21.81
N PRO A 247 16.71 -11.66 -22.88
CA PRO A 247 17.11 -10.96 -24.10
C PRO A 247 17.68 -9.57 -23.85
N ARG A 248 18.46 -9.02 -24.80
CA ARG A 248 18.99 -7.66 -24.68
C ARG A 248 17.90 -6.63 -25.01
N LEU A 249 18.02 -5.42 -24.43
CA LEU A 249 17.01 -4.36 -24.59
C LEU A 249 16.72 -4.01 -26.06
N GLY A 250 17.73 -4.13 -26.95
CA GLY A 250 17.60 -3.86 -28.39
C GLY A 250 16.98 -4.99 -29.23
N GLU A 251 16.71 -6.15 -28.64
CA GLU A 251 16.01 -7.27 -29.29
C GLU A 251 14.50 -7.27 -28.97
N ARG A 252 14.07 -6.42 -28.03
CA ARG A 252 12.66 -6.14 -27.79
C ARG A 252 12.26 -4.95 -28.65
N THR A 253 11.36 -5.17 -29.61
CA THR A 253 10.46 -4.10 -30.05
C THR A 253 9.72 -3.64 -28.81
N ALA A 254 10.10 -2.49 -28.26
CA ALA A 254 9.34 -1.86 -27.19
C ALA A 254 7.91 -1.70 -27.71
N PRO A 255 6.89 -2.23 -27.03
CA PRO A 255 5.54 -1.74 -27.25
C PRO A 255 5.60 -0.22 -27.03
N ASP A 256 4.93 0.55 -27.89
CA ASP A 256 4.70 1.97 -27.63
C ASP A 256 3.86 2.07 -26.33
N ASP A 257 4.52 2.02 -25.18
CA ASP A 257 3.94 2.02 -23.83
C ASP A 257 3.33 3.38 -23.45
N HIS A 258 3.36 4.33 -24.37
CA HIS A 258 2.74 5.62 -24.20
C HIS A 258 1.33 5.57 -24.78
N PRO A 259 0.28 5.69 -23.94
CA PRO A 259 -1.06 5.86 -24.46
C PRO A 259 -1.03 7.06 -25.41
N PRO A 260 -1.61 6.95 -26.62
CA PRO A 260 -1.47 7.97 -27.66
C PRO A 260 -1.82 9.32 -27.08
N GLU A 261 -0.92 10.30 -27.25
CA GLU A 261 -1.03 11.66 -26.70
C GLU A 261 -2.49 12.12 -26.76
N GLY A 262 -3.09 12.19 -25.56
CA GLY A 262 -4.53 12.16 -25.41
C GLY A 262 -5.15 13.55 -25.34
N VAL A 263 -6.43 13.62 -25.70
CA VAL A 263 -7.32 14.78 -25.55
C VAL A 263 -6.96 15.60 -24.31
N ARG A 264 -6.64 16.88 -24.53
CA ARG A 264 -6.39 17.82 -23.44
C ARG A 264 -7.68 17.98 -22.63
N LEU A 265 -7.62 17.62 -21.36
CA LEU A 265 -8.75 17.83 -20.45
C LEU A 265 -8.99 19.33 -20.26
N GLY A 266 -10.27 19.71 -20.16
CA GLY A 266 -10.65 21.04 -19.69
C GLY A 266 -10.25 21.27 -18.24
N PRO A 267 -10.19 22.52 -17.75
CA PRO A 267 -9.80 22.85 -16.38
C PRO A 267 -10.57 22.11 -15.28
N ALA A 268 -11.89 22.00 -15.39
CA ALA A 268 -12.78 21.33 -14.43
C ALA A 268 -12.62 19.81 -14.49
N ALA A 269 -12.52 19.24 -15.69
CA ALA A 269 -12.21 17.81 -15.85
C ALA A 269 -10.84 17.45 -15.27
N THR A 270 -9.83 18.30 -15.50
CA THR A 270 -8.49 18.16 -14.91
C THR A 270 -8.58 18.26 -13.38
N THR A 271 -9.33 19.22 -12.85
CA THR A 271 -9.52 19.41 -11.41
C THR A 271 -10.19 18.20 -10.76
N ALA A 272 -11.25 17.65 -11.36
CA ALA A 272 -11.90 16.43 -10.89
C ALA A 272 -10.93 15.24 -10.89
N ALA A 273 -10.22 15.03 -12.00
CA ALA A 273 -9.24 13.95 -12.13
C ALA A 273 -8.10 14.08 -11.12
N THR A 274 -7.54 15.28 -10.93
CA THR A 274 -6.47 15.55 -9.96
C THR A 274 -6.98 15.36 -8.53
N LEU A 275 -8.19 15.79 -8.21
CA LEU A 275 -8.75 15.63 -6.87
C LEU A 275 -8.92 14.15 -6.49
N LEU A 276 -9.48 13.34 -7.40
CA LEU A 276 -9.59 11.89 -7.19
C LEU A 276 -8.21 11.22 -7.15
N LEU A 277 -7.28 11.62 -8.01
CA LEU A 277 -5.91 11.09 -7.98
C LEU A 277 -5.25 11.37 -6.63
N LEU A 278 -5.37 12.58 -6.10
CA LEU A 278 -4.84 12.94 -4.78
C LEU A 278 -5.51 12.14 -3.65
N ALA A 279 -6.80 11.82 -3.79
CA ALA A 279 -7.50 10.94 -2.87
C ALA A 279 -6.94 9.51 -2.92
N MET A 280 -6.79 8.93 -4.11
CA MET A 280 -6.22 7.58 -4.28
C MET A 280 -4.77 7.51 -3.80
N VAL A 281 -3.94 8.52 -4.09
CA VAL A 281 -2.58 8.61 -3.57
C VAL A 281 -2.59 8.73 -2.04
N GLY A 282 -3.47 9.55 -1.46
CA GLY A 282 -3.62 9.65 0.00
C GLY A 282 -4.10 8.35 0.64
N ILE A 283 -5.04 7.64 0.02
CA ILE A 283 -5.47 6.32 0.49
C ILE A 283 -4.30 5.34 0.40
N ARG A 284 -3.53 5.33 -0.69
CA ARG A 284 -2.35 4.47 -0.86
C ARG A 284 -1.30 4.70 0.22
N THR A 285 -1.14 5.93 0.74
CA THR A 285 -0.13 6.22 1.76
C THR A 285 -0.38 5.52 3.10
N VAL A 286 -1.56 4.95 3.35
CA VAL A 286 -1.77 4.07 4.52
C VAL A 286 -0.87 2.83 4.51
N ALA A 287 -0.22 2.53 3.38
CA ALA A 287 0.88 1.58 3.29
C ALA A 287 2.08 1.94 4.18
N ALA A 288 2.26 3.21 4.54
CA ALA A 288 3.13 3.61 5.63
C ALA A 288 2.37 3.44 6.95
N ALA A 289 2.88 2.62 7.87
CA ALA A 289 2.18 2.29 9.10
C ALA A 289 1.78 3.54 9.91
N GLY A 290 2.60 4.60 9.89
CA GLY A 290 2.28 5.87 10.58
C GLY A 290 1.05 6.62 10.04
N GLU A 291 0.61 6.37 8.81
CA GLU A 291 -0.40 7.19 8.13
C GLU A 291 -1.84 6.68 8.27
N VAL A 292 -2.04 5.48 8.82
CA VAL A 292 -3.36 4.82 8.88
C VAL A 292 -4.40 5.65 9.64
N GLU A 293 -4.00 6.33 10.72
CA GLU A 293 -4.90 7.18 11.51
C GLU A 293 -5.13 8.56 10.87
N ARG A 294 -4.15 9.05 10.10
CA ARG A 294 -4.15 10.41 9.54
C ARG A 294 -5.02 10.54 8.31
N ILE A 295 -5.10 9.48 7.51
CA ILE A 295 -5.88 9.45 6.27
C ILE A 295 -7.31 8.98 6.57
N PRO A 296 -8.34 9.81 6.34
CA PRO A 296 -9.72 9.44 6.63
C PRO A 296 -10.32 8.57 5.49
N VAL A 297 -9.76 7.38 5.28
CA VAL A 297 -10.05 6.48 4.14
C VAL A 297 -11.55 6.30 3.92
N GLN A 298 -12.31 5.91 4.95
CA GLN A 298 -13.76 5.71 4.84
C GLN A 298 -14.54 6.97 4.43
N HIS A 299 -14.07 8.15 4.83
CA HIS A 299 -14.72 9.41 4.45
C HIS A 299 -14.39 9.77 3.01
N LEU A 300 -13.15 9.52 2.58
CA LEU A 300 -12.75 9.68 1.18
C LEU A 300 -13.57 8.76 0.28
N CYS A 301 -13.65 7.46 0.58
CA CYS A 301 -14.46 6.52 -0.22
C CYS A 301 -15.93 6.98 -0.32
N ARG A 302 -16.55 7.38 0.79
CA ARG A 302 -17.93 7.91 0.78
C ARG A 302 -18.08 9.19 -0.03
N ALA A 303 -17.09 10.08 -0.01
CA ALA A 303 -17.15 11.32 -0.77
C ALA A 303 -17.09 11.07 -2.28
N PHE A 304 -16.28 10.10 -2.71
CA PHE A 304 -16.08 9.70 -4.10
C PHE A 304 -16.97 8.53 -4.55
N ASP A 305 -17.94 8.12 -3.74
CA ASP A 305 -18.87 7.04 -4.09
C ASP A 305 -19.54 7.29 -5.46
N GLY A 306 -19.48 6.30 -6.35
CA GLY A 306 -19.96 6.41 -7.74
C GLY A 306 -19.11 7.27 -8.68
N ALA A 307 -17.87 7.63 -8.32
CA ALA A 307 -17.01 8.50 -9.12
C ALA A 307 -16.76 8.01 -10.55
N GLY A 308 -16.72 6.70 -10.78
CA GLY A 308 -16.60 6.09 -12.10
C GLY A 308 -17.80 6.42 -12.97
N GLY A 309 -19.00 6.01 -12.54
CA GLY A 309 -20.25 6.34 -13.22
C GLY A 309 -20.45 7.85 -13.45
N ASP A 310 -20.17 8.67 -12.44
CA ASP A 310 -20.31 10.11 -12.51
C ASP A 310 -19.35 10.75 -13.54
N ALA A 311 -18.09 10.29 -13.60
CA ALA A 311 -17.12 10.77 -14.59
C ALA A 311 -17.54 10.42 -16.02
N LEU A 312 -18.08 9.22 -16.25
CA LEU A 312 -18.61 8.82 -17.55
C LEU A 312 -19.83 9.67 -17.94
N ALA A 313 -20.75 9.92 -17.01
CA ALA A 313 -21.92 10.74 -17.23
C ALA A 313 -21.56 12.20 -17.55
N ALA A 314 -20.57 12.77 -16.85
CA ALA A 314 -20.05 14.10 -17.14
C ALA A 314 -19.38 14.17 -18.52
N GLY A 315 -18.52 13.19 -18.83
CA GLY A 315 -17.84 13.07 -20.13
C GLY A 315 -18.79 12.91 -21.32
N ALA A 316 -19.92 12.21 -21.12
CA ALA A 316 -20.91 11.93 -22.14
C ALA A 316 -21.72 13.16 -22.61
N ARG A 317 -21.58 14.32 -21.95
CA ARG A 317 -22.24 15.55 -22.39
C ARG A 317 -21.79 15.94 -23.81
N PRO A 318 -22.73 16.28 -24.71
CA PRO A 318 -22.43 16.49 -26.13
C PRO A 318 -21.58 17.74 -26.37
N TRP A 319 -21.83 18.81 -25.61
CA TRP A 319 -21.17 20.11 -25.80
C TRP A 319 -19.99 20.30 -24.85
N PRO A 320 -18.87 20.91 -25.30
CA PRO A 320 -17.68 21.14 -24.46
C PRO A 320 -17.99 21.92 -23.16
N TRP A 321 -18.77 22.99 -23.24
CA TRP A 321 -19.17 23.78 -22.06
C TRP A 321 -20.06 22.99 -21.10
N GLY A 322 -20.95 22.14 -21.63
CA GLY A 322 -21.82 21.27 -20.82
C GLY A 322 -21.03 20.19 -20.09
N ARG A 323 -20.02 19.61 -20.75
CA ARG A 323 -19.07 18.67 -20.14
C ARG A 323 -18.28 19.33 -19.01
N GLU A 324 -17.75 20.52 -19.27
CA GLU A 324 -16.99 21.29 -18.29
C GLU A 324 -17.84 21.69 -17.07
N ALA A 325 -19.08 22.12 -17.29
CA ALA A 325 -20.04 22.39 -16.23
C ALA A 325 -20.34 21.14 -15.39
N ALA A 326 -20.54 19.98 -16.04
CA ALA A 326 -20.80 18.72 -15.35
C ALA A 326 -19.61 18.27 -14.49
N PHE A 327 -18.36 18.38 -14.97
CA PHE A 327 -17.18 18.07 -14.14
C PHE A 327 -17.00 19.04 -12.96
N ARG A 328 -17.38 20.30 -13.14
CA ARG A 328 -17.39 21.28 -12.04
C ARG A 328 -18.42 20.91 -10.98
N GLU A 329 -19.63 20.56 -11.38
CA GLU A 329 -20.71 20.10 -10.49
C GLU A 329 -20.32 18.81 -9.75
N LEU A 330 -19.67 17.88 -10.45
CA LEU A 330 -19.14 16.65 -9.87
C LEU A 330 -18.16 16.93 -8.72
N THR A 331 -17.18 17.79 -8.96
CA THR A 331 -16.19 18.18 -7.94
C THR A 331 -16.87 18.82 -6.72
N GLN A 332 -17.85 19.69 -6.95
CA GLN A 332 -18.62 20.31 -5.86
C GLN A 332 -19.43 19.27 -5.07
N THR A 333 -19.98 18.27 -5.75
CA THR A 333 -20.72 17.17 -5.11
C THR A 333 -19.83 16.37 -4.19
N TRP A 334 -18.63 15.99 -4.61
CA TRP A 334 -17.66 15.28 -3.76
C TRP A 334 -17.24 16.09 -2.54
N VAL A 335 -16.97 17.39 -2.71
CA VAL A 335 -16.63 18.27 -1.59
C VAL A 335 -17.79 18.38 -0.60
N ARG A 336 -19.03 18.53 -1.09
CA ARG A 336 -20.22 18.55 -0.22
C ARG A 336 -20.42 17.23 0.53
N ARG A 337 -20.27 16.08 -0.16
CA ARG A 337 -20.38 14.75 0.47
C ARG A 337 -19.32 14.52 1.54
N GLY A 338 -18.10 15.05 1.36
CA GLY A 338 -17.04 14.97 2.35
C GLY A 338 -17.30 15.77 3.63
N GLY A 339 -18.11 16.82 3.55
CA GLY A 339 -18.57 17.62 4.69
C GLY A 339 -17.43 18.19 5.55
N ARG A 340 -17.71 18.40 6.85
CA ARG A 340 -16.75 18.97 7.80
C ARG A 340 -15.53 18.08 8.04
N VAL A 341 -15.69 16.77 7.96
CA VAL A 341 -14.60 15.82 8.24
C VAL A 341 -13.49 15.92 7.21
N LEU A 342 -13.84 16.06 5.92
CA LEU A 342 -12.85 16.18 4.85
C LEU A 342 -12.47 17.62 4.52
N ALA A 343 -13.09 18.63 5.12
CA ALA A 343 -12.79 20.04 4.84
C ALA A 343 -11.29 20.38 5.01
N PRO A 344 -10.60 19.97 6.10
CA PRO A 344 -9.15 20.19 6.24
C PRO A 344 -8.34 19.48 5.15
N TRP A 345 -8.75 18.26 4.79
CA TRP A 345 -8.09 17.49 3.74
C TRP A 345 -8.21 18.21 2.39
N PHE A 346 -9.41 18.62 1.99
CA PHE A 346 -9.65 19.37 0.76
C PHE A 346 -8.90 20.71 0.74
N ALA A 347 -8.90 21.46 1.85
CA ALA A 347 -8.17 22.72 1.98
C ALA A 347 -6.65 22.52 1.77
N SER A 348 -6.08 21.48 2.38
CA SER A 348 -4.65 21.17 2.25
C SER A 348 -4.24 20.86 0.80
N ARG A 349 -5.15 20.28 0.01
CA ARG A 349 -4.91 19.82 -1.37
C ARG A 349 -5.30 20.82 -2.44
N ALA A 350 -6.17 21.78 -2.14
CA ALA A 350 -6.61 22.76 -3.12
C ALA A 350 -5.47 23.57 -3.75
N ARG A 351 -4.37 23.80 -3.02
CA ARG A 351 -3.16 24.45 -3.56
C ARG A 351 -2.51 23.69 -4.72
N ARG A 352 -2.83 22.40 -4.89
CA ARG A 352 -2.34 21.54 -5.98
C ARG A 352 -3.34 21.41 -7.12
N LEU A 353 -4.53 22.01 -7.01
CA LEU A 353 -5.56 21.97 -8.04
C LEU A 353 -5.33 23.09 -9.06
N PRO A 354 -5.62 22.85 -10.35
CA PRO A 354 -5.59 23.90 -11.37
C PRO A 354 -6.56 25.06 -11.08
N GLU A 355 -7.72 24.80 -10.46
CA GLU A 355 -8.72 25.81 -10.08
C GLU A 355 -9.05 25.77 -8.56
N PRO A 356 -8.18 26.26 -7.66
CA PRO A 356 -8.37 26.16 -6.20
C PRO A 356 -9.58 26.94 -5.69
N ALA A 357 -9.78 28.15 -6.21
CA ALA A 357 -10.71 29.14 -5.66
C ALA A 357 -12.19 28.81 -5.97
N GLY A 358 -12.48 28.27 -7.15
CA GLY A 358 -13.85 27.96 -7.57
C GLY A 358 -14.46 26.74 -6.88
N VAL A 359 -13.62 25.75 -6.54
CA VAL A 359 -14.03 24.48 -5.95
C VAL A 359 -14.40 24.64 -4.48
N LEU A 360 -13.55 25.32 -3.69
CA LEU A 360 -13.76 25.41 -2.25
C LEU A 360 -14.71 26.54 -1.82
N ALA A 361 -14.70 27.68 -2.52
CA ALA A 361 -15.53 28.83 -2.15
C ALA A 361 -17.03 28.56 -2.34
N ARG A 362 -17.41 27.83 -3.40
CA ARG A 362 -18.83 27.53 -3.71
C ARG A 362 -19.39 26.34 -2.96
N ALA A 363 -18.52 25.47 -2.44
CA ALA A 363 -18.94 24.32 -1.63
C ALA A 363 -19.17 24.68 -0.15
N GLY A 364 -18.98 25.95 0.24
CA GLY A 364 -19.15 26.40 1.64
C GLY A 364 -18.10 25.82 2.60
N ALA A 365 -17.00 25.26 2.08
CA ALA A 365 -16.06 24.43 2.84
C ALA A 365 -15.17 25.21 3.83
N TRP A 366 -15.21 26.55 3.82
CA TRP A 366 -14.31 27.41 4.61
C TRP A 366 -14.91 27.98 5.90
N THR A 367 -16.22 27.84 6.15
CA THR A 367 -16.85 28.51 7.31
C THR A 367 -16.68 27.77 8.63
N CYS A 368 -16.04 26.60 8.64
CA CYS A 368 -15.69 25.91 9.87
C CYS A 368 -14.20 26.11 10.14
N ALA A 369 -13.87 27.02 11.05
CA ALA A 369 -12.58 26.96 11.72
C ALA A 369 -12.43 25.53 12.29
N PRO A 370 -11.31 24.83 12.04
CA PRO A 370 -11.10 23.54 12.68
C PRO A 370 -11.15 23.78 14.19
N GLU A 371 -12.11 23.17 14.88
CA GLU A 371 -12.01 23.07 16.33
C GLU A 371 -10.66 22.40 16.62
N PRO A 372 -9.85 22.94 17.54
CA PRO A 372 -8.63 22.26 17.96
C PRO A 372 -9.05 20.92 18.57
N VAL A 373 -8.94 19.86 17.78
CA VAL A 373 -9.11 18.50 18.28
C VAL A 373 -8.00 18.33 19.30
N ARG A 374 -8.37 18.32 20.58
CA ARG A 374 -7.42 18.04 21.66
C ARG A 374 -6.86 16.65 21.39
N GLU A 375 -5.59 16.59 20.98
CA GLU A 375 -4.92 15.33 20.74
C GLU A 375 -4.99 14.51 22.05
N PRO A 376 -5.56 13.29 22.00
CA PRO A 376 -5.50 12.42 23.15
C PRO A 376 -4.03 12.21 23.52
N SER A 377 -3.68 12.15 24.80
CA SER A 377 -2.33 11.73 25.16
C SER A 377 -2.17 10.23 24.94
N ALA A 378 -0.95 9.72 24.73
CA ALA A 378 -0.67 8.29 24.69
C ALA A 378 -1.19 7.56 25.96
N ALA A 379 -1.21 8.25 27.10
CA ALA A 379 -1.76 7.77 28.36
C ALA A 379 -3.29 7.53 28.35
N SER A 380 -4.02 8.04 27.35
CA SER A 380 -5.45 7.74 27.20
C SER A 380 -5.68 6.35 26.57
N VAL A 381 -4.79 5.92 25.67
CA VAL A 381 -4.88 4.63 24.98
C VAL A 381 -4.73 3.46 25.96
N THR A 382 -3.91 3.62 27.00
CA THR A 382 -3.63 2.58 28.00
C THR A 382 -4.81 2.28 28.93
N ARG A 383 -5.84 3.14 28.95
CA ARG A 383 -7.05 2.94 29.77
C ARG A 383 -8.09 2.07 29.06
N GLU A 384 -8.03 2.00 27.74
CA GLU A 384 -8.98 1.28 26.91
C GLU A 384 -8.54 -0.17 26.65
N ARG A 385 -9.50 -1.05 26.40
CA ARG A 385 -9.20 -2.37 25.83
C ARG A 385 -8.76 -2.16 24.39
N ALA A 386 -7.68 -2.80 23.99
CA ALA A 386 -7.12 -2.73 22.65
C ALA A 386 -6.83 -4.14 22.13
N ARG A 387 -6.87 -4.27 20.80
CA ARG A 387 -6.33 -5.44 20.09
C ARG A 387 -5.18 -5.00 19.20
N LEU A 388 -4.04 -5.70 19.28
CA LEU A 388 -2.92 -5.47 18.38
C LEU A 388 -3.29 -5.81 16.96
N ARG A 389 -3.03 -4.88 16.04
CA ARG A 389 -3.20 -5.09 14.61
C ARG A 389 -1.88 -5.09 13.86
N LEU A 390 -0.90 -4.32 14.29
CA LEU A 390 0.42 -4.32 13.67
C LEU A 390 1.49 -4.01 14.72
N VAL A 391 2.63 -4.66 14.56
CA VAL A 391 3.92 -4.27 15.15
C VAL A 391 4.89 -4.10 14.00
N GLU A 392 5.49 -2.93 13.88
CA GLU A 392 6.57 -2.66 12.92
C GLU A 392 7.77 -2.11 13.66
N HIS A 393 8.84 -2.90 13.70
CA HIS A 393 10.15 -2.48 14.20
C HIS A 393 11.07 -2.20 13.01
N THR A 394 11.73 -1.04 13.04
CA THR A 394 12.80 -0.67 12.10
C THR A 394 14.06 -0.34 12.89
N ALA A 395 15.16 -1.02 12.58
CA ALA A 395 16.46 -0.75 13.19
C ALA A 395 17.07 0.54 12.62
N ALA A 396 17.92 1.20 13.42
CA ALA A 396 18.69 2.34 12.96
C ALA A 396 19.63 1.91 11.82
N ARG A 397 19.78 2.75 10.80
CA ARG A 397 20.64 2.46 9.65
C ARG A 397 21.15 3.71 8.98
N THR A 398 22.28 3.59 8.29
CA THR A 398 22.78 4.61 7.37
C THR A 398 22.68 4.06 5.96
N HIS A 399 21.89 4.70 5.10
CA HIS A 399 21.73 4.28 3.71
C HIS A 399 22.06 5.46 2.80
N SER A 400 23.02 5.27 1.87
CA SER A 400 23.45 6.33 0.94
C SER A 400 23.77 7.67 1.63
N GLY A 401 24.43 7.62 2.79
CA GLY A 401 24.78 8.80 3.60
C GLY A 401 23.63 9.42 4.40
N SER A 402 22.40 8.91 4.27
CA SER A 402 21.26 9.34 5.09
C SER A 402 21.10 8.42 6.30
N VAL A 403 21.20 8.98 7.50
CA VAL A 403 20.89 8.27 8.74
C VAL A 403 19.38 8.17 8.90
N ARG A 404 18.88 6.97 9.13
CA ARG A 404 17.51 6.71 9.58
C ARG A 404 17.56 6.20 11.01
N GLU A 405 16.83 6.87 11.87
CA GLU A 405 16.69 6.50 13.28
C GLU A 405 15.86 5.22 13.43
N ALA A 406 16.11 4.50 14.52
CA ALA A 406 15.31 3.34 14.88
C ALA A 406 13.89 3.80 15.22
N SER A 407 12.88 3.00 14.85
CA SER A 407 11.49 3.33 15.12
C SER A 407 10.65 2.09 15.38
N LEU A 408 9.61 2.29 16.17
CA LEU A 408 8.58 1.31 16.45
C LEU A 408 7.21 1.89 16.15
N VAL A 409 6.38 1.18 15.40
CA VAL A 409 4.99 1.55 15.13
C VAL A 409 4.08 0.41 15.58
N LEU A 410 3.06 0.75 16.37
CA LEU A 410 2.03 -0.17 16.80
C LEU A 410 0.67 0.31 16.30
N HIS A 411 -0.12 -0.61 15.74
CA HIS A 411 -1.53 -0.36 15.46
C HIS A 411 -2.39 -1.06 16.50
N LEU A 412 -3.25 -0.28 17.13
CA LEU A 412 -4.19 -0.74 18.15
C LEU A 412 -5.61 -0.48 17.67
N ALA A 413 -6.38 -1.54 17.49
CA ALA A 413 -7.82 -1.43 17.33
C ALA A 413 -8.44 -1.18 18.71
N LEU A 414 -9.14 -0.06 18.86
CA LEU A 414 -9.86 0.33 20.07
C LEU A 414 -11.38 0.24 19.83
N PRO A 415 -12.18 -0.04 20.87
CA PRO A 415 -13.62 0.01 20.76
C PRO A 415 -14.12 1.41 20.37
N PRO A 416 -15.37 1.51 19.91
CA PRO A 416 -16.05 2.80 19.73
C PRO A 416 -15.99 3.64 21.00
N ARG A 417 -16.06 4.97 20.85
CA ARG A 417 -16.13 5.88 22.00
C ARG A 417 -17.41 5.63 22.79
N SER A 418 -17.37 5.83 24.10
CA SER A 418 -18.56 5.81 24.95
C SER A 418 -19.63 6.74 24.39
N GLY A 419 -20.87 6.25 24.27
CA GLY A 419 -21.98 6.98 23.64
C GLY A 419 -22.09 6.83 22.13
N SER A 420 -21.24 6.03 21.49
CA SER A 420 -21.48 5.57 20.11
C SER A 420 -22.67 4.60 20.08
N ALA A 421 -23.36 4.52 18.94
CA ALA A 421 -24.41 3.53 18.72
C ALA A 421 -23.90 2.10 18.94
N ASP A 422 -24.79 1.22 19.42
CA ASP A 422 -24.47 -0.21 19.54
C ASP A 422 -24.02 -0.79 18.20
N GLY A 423 -22.91 -1.51 18.20
CA GLY A 423 -22.32 -2.08 16.99
C GLY A 423 -21.50 -1.13 16.14
N ALA A 424 -21.21 0.09 16.62
CA ALA A 424 -20.28 0.99 15.93
C ALA A 424 -18.91 0.32 15.66
N PRO A 425 -18.23 0.65 14.55
CA PRO A 425 -16.97 0.01 14.18
C PRO A 425 -15.85 0.39 15.15
N TRP A 426 -14.92 -0.54 15.36
CA TRP A 426 -13.71 -0.25 16.11
C TRP A 426 -12.86 0.77 15.35
N ARG A 427 -12.16 1.62 16.12
CA ARG A 427 -11.31 2.69 15.59
C ARG A 427 -9.84 2.30 15.68
N MET A 428 -9.06 2.72 14.70
CA MET A 428 -7.62 2.51 14.70
C MET A 428 -6.93 3.60 15.52
N ARG A 429 -5.90 3.21 16.27
CA ARG A 429 -4.92 4.12 16.87
C ARG A 429 -3.50 3.69 16.53
N VAL A 430 -2.67 4.65 16.21
CA VAL A 430 -1.25 4.45 15.92
C VAL A 430 -0.42 4.99 17.09
N LEU A 431 0.41 4.13 17.67
CA LEU A 431 1.46 4.53 18.61
C LEU A 431 2.80 4.44 17.92
N THR A 432 3.61 5.49 18.05
CA THR A 432 4.98 5.52 17.54
C THR A 432 5.96 5.68 18.70
N GLY A 433 6.96 4.79 18.73
CA GLY A 433 8.07 4.85 19.67
C GLY A 433 9.34 5.27 18.93
N ALA A 434 9.97 6.36 19.37
CA ALA A 434 11.30 6.77 18.91
C ALA A 434 12.38 6.06 19.74
N ASP A 435 13.52 5.76 19.09
CA ASP A 435 14.68 5.11 19.71
C ASP A 435 14.30 3.87 20.54
N PRO A 436 13.65 2.85 19.93
CA PRO A 436 13.30 1.64 20.64
C PRO A 436 14.56 0.92 21.13
N GLY A 437 14.58 0.49 22.39
CA GLY A 437 15.70 -0.27 22.95
C GLY A 437 15.60 -1.76 22.61
N ARG A 438 14.77 -2.47 23.38
CA ARG A 438 14.34 -3.84 23.18
C ARG A 438 12.86 -3.90 22.77
N VAL A 439 12.60 -4.59 21.67
CA VAL A 439 11.26 -4.92 21.18
C VAL A 439 11.14 -6.43 21.11
N ALA A 440 10.24 -7.01 21.89
CA ALA A 440 9.96 -8.43 21.88
C ALA A 440 8.47 -8.69 21.70
N PHE A 441 8.13 -9.58 20.78
CA PHE A 441 6.74 -9.99 20.60
C PHE A 441 6.60 -11.41 20.07
N ARG A 442 5.43 -12.00 20.36
CA ARG A 442 5.03 -13.32 19.89
C ARG A 442 3.58 -13.33 19.42
N THR A 443 3.19 -14.38 18.71
CA THR A 443 1.87 -14.57 18.09
C THR A 443 0.69 -14.24 19.01
N GLU A 444 0.79 -14.59 20.30
CA GLU A 444 -0.25 -14.39 21.30
C GLU A 444 -0.65 -12.91 21.48
N ALA A 445 0.26 -11.98 21.18
CA ALA A 445 0.01 -10.55 21.26
C ALA A 445 -1.09 -10.08 20.29
N PHE A 446 -1.29 -10.79 19.17
CA PHE A 446 -2.30 -10.46 18.15
C PHE A 446 -3.64 -11.16 18.35
N ARG A 447 -3.65 -12.22 19.18
CA ARG A 447 -4.84 -13.07 19.42
C ARG A 447 -5.72 -12.56 20.54
N SER A 448 -5.16 -11.82 21.49
CA SER A 448 -5.88 -11.35 22.66
C SER A 448 -6.32 -9.88 22.54
N THR A 449 -7.39 -9.55 23.27
CA THR A 449 -7.76 -8.17 23.56
C THR A 449 -7.37 -7.89 25.01
N GLY A 450 -6.57 -6.85 25.23
CA GLY A 450 -6.04 -6.51 26.54
C GLY A 450 -5.91 -5.01 26.71
N ARG A 451 -5.58 -4.54 27.91
CA ARG A 451 -5.24 -3.13 28.11
C ARG A 451 -3.73 -2.96 27.94
N PRO A 452 -3.25 -2.11 27.02
CA PRO A 452 -1.84 -1.76 26.97
C PRO A 452 -1.46 -1.08 28.30
N ALA A 453 -0.39 -1.52 28.94
CA ALA A 453 0.15 -0.87 30.11
C ALA A 453 1.43 -0.14 29.72
N LEU A 454 1.46 1.17 29.96
CA LEU A 454 2.65 2.00 29.76
C LEU A 454 3.17 2.42 31.13
N ALA A 455 4.38 1.98 31.47
CA ALA A 455 5.10 2.42 32.66
C ALA A 455 6.24 3.35 32.23
N ASP A 456 6.38 4.49 32.90
CA ASP A 456 7.54 5.36 32.72
C ASP A 456 8.64 4.91 33.69
N SER A 457 9.82 4.63 33.14
CA SER A 457 11.00 4.23 33.91
C SER A 457 12.17 5.10 33.46
N GLY A 458 12.33 6.25 34.11
CA GLY A 458 13.51 7.11 33.94
C GLY A 458 13.64 7.72 32.54
N GLY A 459 12.54 8.16 31.93
CA GLY A 459 12.56 8.75 30.58
C GLY A 459 12.53 7.71 29.46
N THR A 460 12.26 6.44 29.79
CA THR A 460 11.92 5.41 28.82
C THR A 460 10.55 4.83 29.15
N GLY A 461 9.66 4.79 28.17
CA GLY A 461 8.32 4.23 28.33
C GLY A 461 8.33 2.74 28.01
N LEU A 462 8.06 1.89 28.99
CA LEU A 462 7.86 0.45 28.80
C LEU A 462 6.39 0.16 28.51
N LEU A 463 6.09 -0.27 27.29
CA LEU A 463 4.78 -0.75 26.86
C LEU A 463 4.72 -2.28 26.96
N THR A 464 3.73 -2.78 27.70
CA THR A 464 3.42 -4.21 27.78
C THR A 464 1.97 -4.49 27.42
N MET A 465 1.72 -5.67 26.84
CA MET A 465 0.36 -6.10 26.50
C MET A 465 0.27 -7.63 26.46
N ALA A 466 -0.96 -8.14 26.59
CA ALA A 466 -1.27 -9.56 26.42
C ALA A 466 -0.44 -10.48 27.33
N GLY A 467 -0.32 -10.12 28.61
CA GLY A 467 0.48 -10.89 29.58
C GLY A 467 1.97 -10.95 29.23
N GLY A 468 2.52 -9.88 28.64
CA GLY A 468 3.93 -9.80 28.24
C GLY A 468 4.23 -10.41 26.86
N ALA A 469 3.22 -10.88 26.13
CA ALA A 469 3.41 -11.35 24.76
C ALA A 469 3.84 -10.25 23.78
N LEU A 470 3.62 -8.98 24.13
CA LEU A 470 4.29 -7.82 23.55
C LEU A 470 4.96 -7.04 24.69
N THR A 471 6.24 -6.77 24.54
CA THR A 471 7.03 -5.89 25.41
C THR A 471 7.89 -5.00 24.53
N ALA A 472 7.80 -3.68 24.71
CA ALA A 472 8.61 -2.73 23.97
C ALA A 472 8.97 -1.53 24.85
N ASN A 473 10.24 -1.12 24.85
CA ASN A 473 10.64 0.17 25.38
C ASN A 473 10.94 1.15 24.23
N ALA A 474 10.67 2.42 24.49
CA ALA A 474 11.02 3.52 23.60
C ALA A 474 11.36 4.75 24.45
N GLY A 475 12.22 5.63 23.95
CA GLY A 475 12.55 6.89 24.64
C GLY A 475 11.31 7.78 24.81
N ALA A 476 10.49 7.88 23.77
CA ALA A 476 9.22 8.58 23.82
C ALA A 476 8.15 7.86 23.01
N TRP A 477 6.90 7.91 23.52
CA TRP A 477 5.71 7.44 22.82
C TRP A 477 4.87 8.63 22.38
N SER A 478 4.53 8.67 21.09
CA SER A 478 3.60 9.65 20.51
C SER A 478 2.44 8.97 19.81
N LEU A 479 1.35 9.72 19.62
CA LEU A 479 0.27 9.34 18.70
C LEU A 479 0.61 9.84 17.30
N GLY A 480 0.20 9.05 16.28
CA GLY A 480 0.40 9.35 14.86
C GLY A 480 -0.56 10.38 14.27
#